data_AF-A0AA91T4R6-F1
#
_entry.id   AF-A0AA91T4R6-F1
#
_cell.length_a   1.000
_cell.length_b   1.000
_cell.length_c   1.000
_cell.angle_alpha   90.00
_cell.angle_beta   90.00
_cell.angle_gamma   90.00
#
_symmetry.space_group_name_H-M   'P 1'
#
loop_
_entity.id
_entity.type
_entity.pdbx_description
1 polymer ?
#
loop_
_entity_poly.entity_id
_entity_poly.type
_entity_poly.pdbx_seq_one_letter_code
_entity_poly.pdbx_strand_id
1 'polypeptide(L)'
;MLHKIRPLYSRKESKRSSATDVQKVIERLTKLQKKASASHAILIESLNSWASDFNNDETALVIQEFITLLDTVDMVFATRTENYSKLKVQMGAIAIRETRQNDLISKHAKLQKAKEANSMKLGPNASKTLLVIDEIEENEYNLKLIEQQLLRTTSANMREACRGFISWLLECIDQLGKQGNAFNALFCATDPIVTARRIGLSLSPSISRQPPSTFDTPEDSGGISLIDERRAALETGRTSVGKNSQKSFESDRTSRRHDDRYESLLNRNTEKSQQEVSNEYDIRKFQMNHEGWK
;
A
#
# COMPACT_ATOMS: atom_id res chain seq x y z
N MET A 1 39.76 23.59 2.37
CA MET A 1 38.50 23.94 3.06
C MET A 1 37.48 22.80 2.96
N LEU A 2 37.67 21.69 3.68
CA LEU A 2 36.78 20.51 3.66
C LEU A 2 36.24 20.18 5.06
N HIS A 3 35.76 21.19 5.79
CA HIS A 3 35.23 21.02 7.15
C HIS A 3 33.77 21.45 7.33
N LYS A 4 32.97 21.51 6.26
CA LYS A 4 31.56 21.97 6.35
C LYS A 4 30.54 21.05 5.70
N ILE A 5 30.69 19.74 5.86
CA ILE A 5 29.55 18.82 5.77
C ILE A 5 29.58 17.92 7.00
N ARG A 6 29.23 18.51 8.15
CA ARG A 6 28.86 17.75 9.37
C ARG A 6 27.33 17.70 9.41
N PRO A 7 26.69 16.55 9.68
CA PRO A 7 25.26 16.38 9.48
C PRO A 7 24.46 17.06 10.60
N LEU A 8 23.41 17.78 10.22
CA LEU A 8 22.44 18.45 11.09
C LEU A 8 21.46 17.49 11.81
N TYR A 9 21.91 16.30 12.23
CA TYR A 9 21.10 15.43 13.09
C TYR A 9 21.98 14.65 14.08
N SER A 10 22.24 15.26 15.23
CA SER A 10 22.57 14.52 16.45
C SER A 10 21.28 13.87 16.99
N ARG A 11 20.85 12.80 16.33
CA ARG A 11 19.89 11.85 16.90
C ARG A 11 20.74 10.71 17.40
N LYS A 12 20.61 10.33 18.69
CA LYS A 12 21.18 9.08 19.24
C LYS A 12 21.16 8.03 18.15
N GLU A 13 22.32 7.50 17.75
CA GLU A 13 22.45 6.57 16.63
C GLU A 13 21.70 5.26 16.96
N SER A 14 20.38 5.32 16.79
CA SER A 14 19.52 4.17 16.61
C SER A 14 20.16 3.36 15.49
N LYS A 15 20.48 2.10 15.79
CA LYS A 15 21.05 1.15 14.85
C LYS A 15 20.30 1.28 13.52
N ARG A 16 20.97 1.82 12.49
CA ARG A 16 20.35 2.05 11.18
C ARG A 16 19.88 0.69 10.66
N SER A 17 18.58 0.58 10.40
CA SER A 17 18.00 -0.65 9.84
C SER A 17 18.38 -0.73 8.36
N SER A 18 18.91 -1.88 7.95
CA SER A 18 19.26 -2.16 6.56
C SER A 18 18.05 -2.65 5.77
N ALA A 19 18.14 -2.66 4.44
CA ALA A 19 17.13 -3.28 3.59
C ALA A 19 16.94 -4.77 3.91
N THR A 20 18.03 -5.45 4.30
CA THR A 20 17.99 -6.86 4.75
C THR A 20 17.15 -7.01 6.03
N ASP A 21 17.25 -6.07 6.97
CA ASP A 21 16.46 -6.11 8.21
C ASP A 21 14.97 -5.94 7.92
N VAL A 22 14.62 -5.07 6.96
CA VAL A 22 13.25 -4.91 6.49
C VAL A 22 12.74 -6.21 5.85
N GLN A 23 13.54 -6.89 5.02
CA GLN A 23 13.15 -8.19 4.44
C GLN A 23 12.84 -9.22 5.52
N LYS A 24 13.62 -9.29 6.61
CA LYS A 24 13.36 -10.19 7.75
C LYS A 24 12.07 -9.82 8.48
N VAL A 25 11.73 -8.54 8.58
CA VAL A 25 10.43 -8.10 9.13
C VAL A 25 9.30 -8.58 8.22
N ILE A 26 9.42 -8.39 6.91
CA ILE A 26 8.42 -8.82 5.93
C ILE A 26 8.19 -10.33 6.03
N GLU A 27 9.24 -11.15 6.09
CA GLU A 27 9.11 -12.60 6.24
C GLU A 27 8.38 -13.01 7.52
N ARG A 28 8.65 -12.33 8.64
CA ARG A 28 7.94 -12.56 9.90
C ARG A 28 6.46 -12.21 9.78
N LEU A 29 6.14 -11.06 9.17
CA LEU A 29 4.76 -10.65 8.92
C LEU A 29 4.01 -11.66 8.04
N THR A 30 4.63 -12.13 6.95
CA THR A 30 4.04 -13.17 6.07
C THR A 30 3.76 -14.47 6.83
N LYS A 31 4.65 -14.91 7.73
CA LYS A 31 4.42 -16.12 8.54
C LYS A 31 3.26 -15.94 9.52
N LEU A 32 3.16 -14.78 10.17
CA LEU A 32 2.06 -14.48 11.08
C LEU A 32 0.73 -14.40 10.33
N GLN A 33 0.71 -13.80 9.14
CA GLN A 33 -0.48 -13.73 8.30
C GLN A 33 -1.00 -15.11 7.92
N LYS A 34 -0.12 -16.05 7.54
CA LYS A 34 -0.54 -17.43 7.24
C LYS A 34 -1.24 -18.11 8.41
N LYS A 35 -0.77 -17.88 9.63
CA LYS A 35 -1.43 -18.40 10.84
C LYS A 35 -2.79 -17.74 11.07
N ALA A 36 -2.87 -16.42 10.88
CA ALA A 36 -4.11 -15.69 11.01
C ALA A 36 -5.17 -16.16 10.01
N SER A 37 -4.81 -16.36 8.74
CA SER A 37 -5.74 -16.88 7.72
C SER A 37 -6.19 -18.32 8.02
N ALA A 38 -5.33 -19.18 8.58
CA ALA A 38 -5.76 -20.51 9.03
C ALA A 38 -6.79 -20.43 10.16
N SER A 39 -6.59 -19.54 11.14
CA SER A 39 -7.58 -19.31 12.21
C SER A 39 -8.86 -18.67 11.67
N HIS A 40 -8.76 -17.81 10.65
CA HIS A 40 -9.92 -17.22 9.98
C HIS A 40 -10.77 -18.27 9.27
N ALA A 41 -10.15 -19.21 8.54
CA ALA A 41 -10.87 -20.31 7.91
C ALA A 41 -11.65 -21.16 8.94
N ILE A 42 -11.05 -21.46 10.10
CA ILE A 42 -11.72 -22.19 11.19
C ILE A 42 -12.92 -21.40 11.73
N LEU A 43 -12.78 -20.07 11.87
CA LEU A 43 -13.88 -19.21 12.29
C LEU A 43 -15.05 -19.27 11.29
N ILE A 44 -14.76 -19.18 9.99
CA ILE A 44 -15.76 -19.24 8.93
C ILE A 44 -16.47 -20.59 8.91
N GLU A 45 -15.74 -21.69 9.04
CA GLU A 45 -16.32 -23.03 9.13
C GLU A 45 -17.22 -23.18 10.36
N SER A 46 -16.77 -22.67 11.51
CA SER A 46 -17.54 -22.70 12.75
C SER A 46 -18.83 -21.87 12.66
N LEU A 47 -18.75 -20.68 12.06
CA LEU A 47 -19.92 -19.82 11.84
C LEU A 47 -20.91 -20.45 10.85
N ASN A 48 -20.42 -21.09 9.79
CA ASN A 48 -21.27 -21.81 8.83
C ASN A 48 -22.02 -22.97 9.49
N SER A 49 -21.30 -23.80 10.26
CA SER A 49 -21.92 -24.91 11.00
C SER A 49 -22.93 -24.39 12.03
N TRP A 50 -22.63 -23.30 12.71
CA TRP A 50 -23.56 -22.72 13.68
C TRP A 50 -24.78 -22.09 12.99
N ALA A 51 -24.61 -21.46 11.83
CA ALA A 51 -25.70 -20.88 11.05
C ALA A 51 -26.71 -21.95 10.59
N SER A 52 -26.26 -23.16 10.28
CA SER A 52 -27.15 -24.26 9.86
C SER A 52 -28.05 -24.82 10.96
N ASP A 53 -27.76 -24.51 12.22
CA ASP A 53 -28.58 -24.96 13.36
C ASP A 53 -29.81 -24.06 13.61
N PHE A 54 -29.94 -22.94 12.90
CA PHE A 54 -31.05 -22.01 13.06
C PHE A 54 -32.24 -22.35 12.16
N ASN A 55 -33.43 -22.46 12.77
CA ASN A 55 -34.69 -22.64 12.05
C ASN A 55 -35.30 -21.33 11.50
N ASN A 56 -34.64 -20.19 11.74
CA ASN A 56 -35.09 -18.88 11.26
C ASN A 56 -34.24 -18.46 10.05
N ASP A 57 -34.87 -18.46 8.88
CA ASP A 57 -34.23 -18.15 7.59
C ASP A 57 -33.62 -16.74 7.54
N GLU A 58 -34.24 -15.75 8.21
CA GLU A 58 -33.71 -14.38 8.25
C GLU A 58 -32.43 -14.30 9.09
N THR A 59 -32.40 -14.99 10.23
CA THR A 59 -31.22 -15.06 11.10
C THR A 59 -30.08 -15.79 10.40
N ALA A 60 -30.38 -16.92 9.75
CA ALA A 60 -29.41 -17.66 8.95
C ALA A 60 -28.86 -16.79 7.80
N LEU A 61 -29.71 -16.04 7.10
CA LEU A 61 -29.31 -15.14 6.01
C LEU A 61 -28.35 -14.04 6.50
N VAL A 62 -28.65 -13.38 7.63
CA VAL A 62 -27.77 -12.34 8.19
C VAL A 62 -26.40 -12.93 8.57
N ILE A 63 -26.36 -14.12 9.14
CA ILE A 63 -25.09 -14.78 9.49
C ILE A 63 -24.30 -15.14 8.22
N GLN A 64 -24.94 -15.66 7.18
CA GLN A 64 -24.31 -15.98 5.90
C GLN A 64 -23.70 -14.75 5.19
N GLU A 65 -24.38 -13.62 5.27
CA GLU A 65 -23.91 -12.37 4.69
C GLU A 65 -22.77 -11.75 5.51
N PHE A 66 -22.80 -11.94 6.83
CA PHE A 66 -21.66 -11.62 7.69
C PHE A 66 -20.43 -12.50 7.39
N ILE A 67 -20.63 -13.80 7.16
CA ILE A 67 -19.57 -14.73 6.72
C ILE A 67 -18.96 -14.25 5.40
N THR A 68 -19.79 -13.85 4.42
CA THR A 68 -19.33 -13.33 3.13
C THR A 68 -18.49 -12.05 3.28
N LEU A 69 -18.87 -11.17 4.21
CA LEU A 69 -18.06 -10.00 4.56
C LEU A 69 -16.71 -10.39 5.17
N LEU A 70 -16.67 -11.37 6.07
CA LEU A 70 -15.44 -11.88 6.65
C LEU A 70 -14.52 -12.53 5.60
N ASP A 71 -15.06 -13.32 4.66
CA ASP A 71 -14.28 -13.88 3.55
C ASP A 71 -13.65 -12.80 2.68
N THR A 72 -14.37 -11.69 2.46
CA THR A 72 -13.82 -10.52 1.75
C THR A 72 -12.63 -9.91 2.52
N VAL A 73 -12.72 -9.83 3.84
CA VAL A 73 -11.63 -9.35 4.70
C VAL A 73 -10.40 -10.26 4.63
N ASP A 74 -10.57 -11.59 4.66
CA ASP A 74 -9.43 -12.51 4.51
C ASP A 74 -8.82 -12.45 3.11
N MET A 75 -9.63 -12.28 2.07
CA MET A 75 -9.13 -12.08 0.71
C MET A 75 -8.25 -10.82 0.59
N VAL A 76 -8.63 -9.72 1.24
CA VAL A 76 -7.81 -8.50 1.35
C VAL A 76 -6.49 -8.79 2.07
N PHE A 77 -6.51 -9.59 3.14
CA PHE A 77 -5.29 -9.96 3.84
C PHE A 77 -4.40 -10.96 3.06
N ALA A 78 -4.99 -11.83 2.24
CA ALA A 78 -4.28 -12.72 1.34
C ALA A 78 -3.51 -11.92 0.27
N THR A 79 -4.18 -10.98 -0.39
CA THR A 79 -3.56 -10.09 -1.40
C THR A 79 -2.50 -9.16 -0.79
N ARG A 80 -2.63 -8.76 0.48
CA ARG A 80 -1.56 -8.06 1.22
C ARG A 80 -0.25 -8.85 1.24
N THR A 81 -0.32 -10.17 1.37
CA THR A 81 0.87 -11.03 1.41
C THR A 81 1.62 -11.05 0.09
N GLU A 82 0.90 -10.96 -1.03
CA GLU A 82 1.50 -10.81 -2.36
C GLU A 82 2.24 -9.47 -2.49
N ASN A 83 1.62 -8.38 -2.04
CA ASN A 83 2.25 -7.06 -2.05
C ASN A 83 3.50 -6.99 -1.15
N TYR A 84 3.48 -7.66 0.00
CA TYR A 84 4.68 -7.84 0.82
C TYR A 84 5.77 -8.64 0.10
N SER A 85 5.40 -9.65 -0.68
CA SER A 85 6.37 -10.41 -1.47
C SER A 85 7.03 -9.54 -2.55
N LYS A 86 6.25 -8.69 -3.23
CA LYS A 86 6.76 -7.69 -4.18
C LYS A 86 7.71 -6.72 -3.49
N LEU A 87 7.31 -6.13 -2.35
CA LEU A 87 8.19 -5.25 -1.56
C LEU A 87 9.48 -5.95 -1.12
N LYS A 88 9.41 -7.23 -0.73
CA LYS A 88 10.59 -8.01 -0.37
C LYS A 88 11.60 -8.09 -1.52
N VAL A 89 11.13 -8.25 -2.76
CA VAL A 89 11.99 -8.26 -3.97
C VAL A 89 12.65 -6.91 -4.16
N GLN A 90 11.88 -5.81 -4.07
CA GLN A 90 12.36 -4.44 -4.17
C GLN A 90 13.45 -4.15 -3.12
N MET A 91 13.22 -4.55 -1.86
CA MET A 91 14.21 -4.43 -0.78
C MET A 91 15.45 -5.31 -1.03
N GLY A 92 15.31 -6.43 -1.73
CA GLY A 92 16.43 -7.31 -2.07
C GLY A 92 17.41 -6.66 -3.05
N ALA A 93 16.89 -5.94 -4.05
CA ALA A 93 17.73 -5.19 -4.98
C ALA A 93 18.55 -4.10 -4.25
N ILE A 94 17.92 -3.42 -3.28
CA ILE A 94 18.57 -2.42 -2.43
C ILE A 94 19.63 -3.08 -1.53
N ALA A 95 19.28 -4.20 -0.88
CA ALA A 95 20.18 -4.92 0.03
C ALA A 95 21.49 -5.36 -0.66
N ILE A 96 21.43 -5.85 -1.90
CA ILE A 96 22.63 -6.23 -2.66
C ILE A 96 23.58 -5.03 -2.83
N ARG A 97 23.03 -3.84 -3.08
CA ARG A 97 23.82 -2.61 -3.25
C ARG A 97 24.38 -2.11 -1.92
N GLU A 98 23.61 -2.19 -0.84
CA GLU A 98 24.08 -1.89 0.52
C GLU A 98 25.24 -2.81 0.94
N THR A 99 25.14 -4.12 0.68
CA THR A 99 26.21 -5.09 0.97
C THR A 99 27.48 -4.72 0.20
N ARG A 100 27.36 -4.48 -1.11
CA ARG A 100 28.52 -4.10 -1.93
C ARG A 100 29.16 -2.78 -1.47
N GLN A 101 28.36 -1.80 -1.04
CA GLN A 101 28.88 -0.56 -0.47
C GLN A 101 29.67 -0.83 0.82
N ASN A 102 29.13 -1.64 1.73
CA ASN A 102 29.81 -2.00 2.98
C ASN A 102 31.12 -2.76 2.73
N ASP A 103 31.15 -3.63 1.73
CA ASP A 103 32.37 -4.35 1.33
C ASP A 103 33.44 -3.38 0.81
N LEU A 104 33.07 -2.41 -0.03
CA LEU A 104 33.98 -1.38 -0.55
C LEU A 104 34.48 -0.43 0.55
N ILE A 105 33.63 -0.07 1.52
CA ILE A 105 34.04 0.72 2.71
C ILE A 105 35.05 -0.08 3.53
N SER A 106 34.78 -1.37 3.75
CA SER A 106 35.68 -2.25 4.50
C SER A 106 37.01 -2.46 3.77
N LYS A 107 36.99 -2.58 2.44
CA LYS A 107 38.19 -2.63 1.59
C LYS A 107 38.97 -1.32 1.69
N HIS A 108 38.31 -0.17 1.60
CA HIS A 108 38.95 1.15 1.73
C HIS A 108 39.69 1.29 3.06
N ALA A 109 39.05 0.92 4.18
CA ALA A 109 39.67 0.97 5.50
C ALA A 109 40.91 0.06 5.62
N LYS A 110 40.89 -1.11 4.96
CA LYS A 110 42.06 -2.01 4.91
C LYS A 110 43.19 -1.42 4.07
N LEU A 111 42.87 -0.85 2.91
CA LEU A 111 43.85 -0.20 2.03
C LEU A 111 44.51 1.00 2.72
N GLN A 112 43.74 1.81 3.45
CA GLN A 112 44.27 2.94 4.21
C GLN A 112 45.29 2.50 5.26
N LYS A 113 44.98 1.43 6.01
CA LYS A 113 45.93 0.84 6.97
C LYS A 113 47.18 0.28 6.28
N ALA A 114 47.01 -0.35 5.11
CA ALA A 114 48.13 -0.88 4.34
C ALA A 114 49.04 0.24 3.81
N LYS A 115 48.47 1.36 3.35
CA LYS A 115 49.20 2.57 2.94
C LYS A 115 50.04 3.11 4.08
N GLU A 116 49.45 3.29 5.26
CA GLU A 116 50.15 3.78 6.46
C GLU A 116 51.33 2.85 6.83
N ALA A 117 51.08 1.53 6.88
CA ALA A 117 52.10 0.54 7.21
C ALA A 117 53.25 0.51 6.17
N ASN A 118 52.93 0.56 4.89
CA ASN A 118 53.94 0.56 3.81
C ASN A 118 54.73 1.88 3.78
N SER A 119 54.06 3.01 3.96
CA SER A 119 54.71 4.32 4.04
C SER A 119 55.69 4.40 5.20
N MET A 120 55.37 3.80 6.35
CA MET A 120 56.28 3.77 7.51
C MET A 120 57.47 2.84 7.31
N LYS A 121 57.28 1.69 6.65
CA LYS A 121 58.34 0.66 6.51
C LYS A 121 59.26 0.88 5.31
N LEU A 122 58.69 1.27 4.17
CA LEU A 122 59.36 1.32 2.87
C LEU A 122 59.54 2.76 2.37
N GLY A 123 58.83 3.71 3.00
CA GLY A 123 58.79 5.10 2.58
C GLY A 123 57.56 5.44 1.72
N PRO A 124 57.17 6.73 1.66
CA PRO A 124 55.96 7.18 0.98
C PRO A 124 56.02 7.00 -0.54
N ASN A 125 57.21 7.08 -1.14
CA ASN A 125 57.41 6.99 -2.59
C ASN A 125 57.86 5.59 -3.05
N ALA A 126 57.83 4.59 -2.16
CA ALA A 126 58.13 3.23 -2.56
C ALA A 126 57.07 2.72 -3.54
N SER A 127 57.48 1.96 -4.55
CA SER A 127 56.56 1.41 -5.57
C SER A 127 55.36 0.66 -4.96
N LYS A 128 55.58 -0.09 -3.86
CA LYS A 128 54.49 -0.77 -3.12
C LYS A 128 53.51 0.20 -2.44
N THR A 129 53.98 1.36 -1.98
CA THR A 129 53.12 2.39 -1.38
C THR A 129 52.30 3.10 -2.45
N LEU A 130 52.93 3.43 -3.58
CA LEU A 130 52.25 4.05 -4.73
C LEU A 130 51.16 3.14 -5.29
N LEU A 131 51.44 1.83 -5.45
CA LEU A 131 50.43 0.87 -5.91
C LEU A 131 49.20 0.81 -4.99
N VAL A 132 49.39 0.88 -3.67
CA VAL A 132 48.27 0.94 -2.72
C VAL A 132 47.49 2.26 -2.82
N ILE A 133 48.16 3.37 -3.16
CA ILE A 133 47.49 4.65 -3.42
C ILE A 133 46.59 4.53 -4.66
N ASP A 134 47.10 3.94 -5.75
CA ASP A 134 46.32 3.71 -6.97
C ASP A 134 45.09 2.83 -6.67
N GLU A 135 45.25 1.77 -5.87
CA GLU A 135 44.14 0.91 -5.44
C GLU A 135 43.10 1.66 -4.58
N ILE A 136 43.54 2.63 -3.76
CA ILE A 136 42.64 3.47 -2.97
C ILE A 136 41.80 4.35 -3.90
N GLU A 137 42.43 5.02 -4.87
CA GLU A 137 41.75 5.89 -5.84
C GLU A 137 40.72 5.11 -6.67
N GLU A 138 41.09 3.91 -7.14
CA GLU A 138 40.15 3.02 -7.83
C GLU A 138 38.97 2.62 -6.92
N ASN A 139 39.23 2.31 -5.65
CA ASN A 139 38.19 1.95 -4.71
C ASN A 139 37.26 3.12 -4.38
N GLU A 140 37.78 4.36 -4.31
CA GLU A 140 36.98 5.57 -4.15
C GLU A 140 36.08 5.84 -5.35
N TYR A 141 36.57 5.61 -6.57
CA TYR A 141 35.74 5.68 -7.77
C TYR A 141 34.58 4.67 -7.70
N ASN A 142 34.90 3.42 -7.35
CA ASN A 142 33.89 2.37 -7.18
C ASN A 142 32.87 2.70 -6.08
N LEU A 143 33.29 3.34 -4.98
CA LEU A 143 32.40 3.82 -3.92
C LEU A 143 31.41 4.88 -4.43
N LYS A 144 31.89 5.89 -5.16
CA LYS A 144 31.02 6.92 -5.75
C LYS A 144 30.02 6.31 -6.72
N LEU A 145 30.45 5.35 -7.53
CA LEU A 145 29.58 4.65 -8.47
C LEU A 145 28.49 3.86 -7.74
N ILE A 146 28.84 3.09 -6.70
CA ILE A 146 27.85 2.28 -5.97
C ILE A 146 26.85 3.17 -5.21
N GLU A 147 27.28 4.31 -4.68
CA GLU A 147 26.41 5.28 -4.01
C GLU A 147 25.34 5.85 -4.95
N GLN A 148 25.74 6.24 -6.16
CA GLN A 148 24.79 6.69 -7.18
C GLN A 148 23.83 5.58 -7.60
N GLN A 149 24.34 4.35 -7.77
CA GLN A 149 23.50 3.20 -8.09
C GLN A 149 22.52 2.88 -6.96
N LEU A 150 22.95 2.96 -5.70
CA LEU A 150 22.11 2.74 -4.53
C LEU A 150 20.99 3.78 -4.47
N LEU A 151 21.32 5.07 -4.64
CA LEU A 151 20.32 6.15 -4.66
C LEU A 151 19.26 5.92 -5.75
N ARG A 152 19.69 5.62 -6.98
CA ARG A 152 18.79 5.36 -8.11
C ARG A 152 17.93 4.12 -7.88
N THR A 153 18.55 3.03 -7.41
CA THR A 153 17.86 1.76 -7.12
C THR A 153 16.82 1.98 -6.03
N THR A 154 17.18 2.58 -4.91
CA THR A 154 16.25 2.89 -3.80
C THR A 154 15.09 3.75 -4.29
N SER A 155 15.36 4.84 -5.01
CA SER A 155 14.30 5.72 -5.51
C SER A 155 13.32 4.97 -6.43
N ALA A 156 13.82 4.23 -7.42
CA ALA A 156 12.98 3.51 -8.37
C ALA A 156 12.18 2.39 -7.68
N ASN A 157 12.84 1.56 -6.88
CA ASN A 157 12.23 0.39 -6.24
C ASN A 157 11.21 0.81 -5.17
N MET A 158 11.48 1.87 -4.41
CA MET A 158 10.52 2.38 -3.41
C MET A 158 9.33 3.09 -4.05
N ARG A 159 9.52 3.85 -5.14
CA ARG A 159 8.40 4.45 -5.87
C ARG A 159 7.47 3.39 -6.44
N GLU A 160 8.04 2.34 -7.04
CA GLU A 160 7.28 1.21 -7.56
C GLU A 160 6.52 0.49 -6.46
N ALA A 161 7.18 0.20 -5.33
CA ALA A 161 6.53 -0.41 -4.17
C ALA A 161 5.37 0.45 -3.63
N CYS A 162 5.60 1.76 -3.46
CA CYS A 162 4.57 2.69 -3.00
C CYS A 162 3.38 2.74 -3.97
N ARG A 163 3.63 2.78 -5.29
CA ARG A 163 2.57 2.79 -6.31
C ARG A 163 1.73 1.52 -6.20
N GLY A 164 2.36 0.35 -6.16
CA GLY A 164 1.67 -0.92 -6.01
C GLY A 164 0.82 -0.99 -4.73
N PHE A 165 1.37 -0.52 -3.59
CA PHE A 165 0.63 -0.48 -2.33
C PHE A 165 -0.56 0.48 -2.35
N ILE A 166 -0.43 1.66 -2.95
CA ILE A 166 -1.52 2.62 -3.05
C ILE A 166 -2.64 2.05 -3.92
N SER A 167 -2.31 1.50 -5.10
CA SER A 167 -3.30 0.88 -5.98
C SER A 167 -4.05 -0.26 -5.29
N TRP A 168 -3.32 -1.15 -4.61
CA TRP A 168 -3.92 -2.24 -3.83
C TRP A 168 -4.83 -1.73 -2.71
N LEU A 169 -4.41 -0.70 -1.95
CA LEU A 169 -5.22 -0.14 -0.87
C LEU A 169 -6.52 0.47 -1.39
N LEU A 170 -6.48 1.19 -2.52
CA LEU A 170 -7.67 1.77 -3.13
C LEU A 170 -8.67 0.68 -3.58
N GLU A 171 -8.17 -0.40 -4.18
CA GLU A 171 -8.99 -1.55 -4.57
C GLU A 171 -9.61 -2.24 -3.35
N CYS A 172 -8.86 -2.41 -2.26
CA CYS A 172 -9.38 -2.99 -1.03
C CYS A 172 -10.47 -2.14 -0.39
N ILE A 173 -10.30 -0.81 -0.38
CA ILE A 173 -11.30 0.13 0.16
C ILE A 173 -12.59 0.04 -0.65
N ASP A 174 -12.50 0.01 -1.98
CA ASP A 174 -13.67 -0.12 -2.86
C ASP A 174 -14.39 -1.45 -2.63
N GLN A 175 -13.66 -2.56 -2.58
CA GLN A 175 -14.25 -3.89 -2.40
C GLN A 175 -14.87 -4.07 -1.02
N LEU A 176 -14.16 -3.70 0.05
CA LEU A 176 -14.71 -3.74 1.42
C LEU A 176 -15.87 -2.76 1.58
N GLY A 177 -15.82 -1.60 0.94
CA GLY A 177 -16.90 -0.62 0.94
C GLY A 177 -18.17 -1.18 0.30
N LYS A 178 -18.06 -1.83 -0.87
CA LYS A 178 -19.19 -2.48 -1.55
C LYS A 178 -19.82 -3.57 -0.68
N GLN A 179 -19.01 -4.47 -0.14
CA GLN A 179 -19.50 -5.59 0.67
C GLN A 179 -20.06 -5.12 2.02
N GLY A 180 -19.38 -4.18 2.69
CA GLY A 180 -19.84 -3.59 3.94
C GLY A 180 -21.16 -2.85 3.79
N ASN A 181 -21.33 -2.09 2.70
CA ASN A 181 -22.59 -1.40 2.41
C ASN A 181 -23.73 -2.38 2.08
N ALA A 182 -23.44 -3.45 1.34
CA ALA A 182 -24.42 -4.50 1.04
C ALA A 182 -24.91 -5.20 2.32
N PHE A 183 -23.97 -5.61 3.17
CA PHE A 183 -24.28 -6.21 4.47
C PHE A 183 -25.08 -5.24 5.36
N ASN A 184 -24.67 -3.96 5.45
CA ASN A 184 -25.38 -2.97 6.26
C ASN A 184 -26.81 -2.72 5.76
N ALA A 185 -27.01 -2.67 4.43
CA ALA A 185 -28.34 -2.51 3.86
C ALA A 185 -29.27 -3.69 4.20
N LEU A 186 -28.74 -4.93 4.12
CA LEU A 186 -29.47 -6.13 4.54
C LEU A 186 -29.76 -6.10 6.04
N PHE A 187 -28.74 -5.85 6.86
CA PHE A 187 -28.87 -5.83 8.32
C PHE A 187 -29.93 -4.82 8.76
N CYS A 188 -29.93 -3.60 8.20
CA CYS A 188 -30.97 -2.61 8.48
C CYS A 188 -32.37 -3.01 8.00
N ALA A 189 -32.50 -3.83 6.95
CA ALA A 189 -33.78 -4.33 6.47
C ALA A 189 -34.33 -5.46 7.36
N THR A 190 -33.44 -6.29 7.92
CA THR A 190 -33.78 -7.41 8.80
C THR A 190 -33.86 -7.01 10.29
N ASP A 191 -33.33 -5.85 10.67
CA ASP A 191 -33.36 -5.37 12.06
C ASP A 191 -34.77 -4.86 12.43
N PRO A 192 -35.48 -5.52 13.36
CA PRO A 192 -36.84 -5.14 13.75
C PRO A 192 -36.91 -3.74 14.38
N ILE A 193 -35.83 -3.24 14.99
CA ILE A 193 -35.77 -1.90 15.60
C ILE A 193 -35.66 -0.82 14.52
N VAL A 194 -34.86 -1.06 13.47
CA VAL A 194 -34.70 -0.13 12.35
C VAL A 194 -35.95 -0.14 11.46
N THR A 195 -36.51 -1.32 11.21
CA THR A 195 -37.74 -1.49 10.44
C THR A 195 -38.95 -0.88 11.14
N ALA A 196 -39.09 -1.02 12.47
CA ALA A 196 -40.14 -0.37 13.25
C ALA A 196 -40.05 1.17 13.18
N ARG A 197 -38.84 1.75 13.26
CA ARG A 197 -38.64 3.20 13.08
C ARG A 197 -38.98 3.68 11.67
N ARG A 198 -38.69 2.87 10.64
CA ARG A 198 -38.93 3.23 9.23
C ARG A 198 -40.42 3.18 8.84
N ILE A 199 -41.18 2.26 9.43
CA ILE A 199 -42.63 2.09 9.18
C ILE A 199 -43.48 3.05 10.05
N GLY A 200 -42.86 3.90 10.88
CA GLY A 200 -43.59 4.80 11.77
C GLY A 200 -44.32 4.08 12.92
N LEU A 201 -44.04 2.78 13.12
CA LEU A 201 -44.50 2.04 14.28
C LEU A 201 -43.66 2.48 15.48
N SER A 202 -44.14 3.49 16.19
CA SER A 202 -43.68 3.87 17.51
C SER A 202 -43.77 2.65 18.45
N LEU A 203 -42.68 1.88 18.56
CA LEU A 203 -42.39 1.12 19.77
C LEU A 203 -41.86 2.11 20.81
N SER A 204 -42.77 2.87 21.41
CA SER A 204 -42.44 3.71 22.56
C SER A 204 -42.46 2.87 23.84
N PRO A 205 -41.39 2.86 24.65
CA PRO A 205 -41.55 2.72 26.09
C PRO A 205 -42.18 4.02 26.60
N SER A 206 -43.30 3.89 27.31
CA SER A 206 -44.11 4.99 27.85
C SER A 206 -43.27 6.04 28.59
N ILE A 207 -43.09 7.22 28.00
CA ILE A 207 -42.83 8.46 28.75
C ILE A 207 -43.75 9.54 28.18
N SER A 208 -44.80 9.81 28.97
CA SER A 208 -45.73 10.92 28.80
C SER A 208 -45.00 12.25 28.74
N ARG A 209 -45.21 13.02 27.67
CA ARG A 209 -45.20 14.49 27.65
C ARG A 209 -46.05 14.98 26.47
N GLN A 210 -47.06 15.78 26.79
CA GLN A 210 -48.00 16.44 25.87
C GLN A 210 -47.34 17.54 25.00
N PRO A 211 -48.01 17.99 23.91
CA PRO A 211 -47.39 18.63 22.73
C PRO A 211 -47.44 20.18 22.73
N PRO A 212 -46.95 20.83 21.65
CA PRO A 212 -47.92 21.58 20.83
C PRO A 212 -47.74 21.53 19.30
N SER A 213 -48.91 21.42 18.64
CA SER A 213 -49.43 22.02 17.39
C SER A 213 -48.60 22.15 16.09
N THR A 214 -49.13 21.45 15.07
CA THR A 214 -49.49 21.87 13.69
C THR A 214 -48.42 22.35 12.70
N PHE A 215 -48.17 21.54 11.67
CA PHE A 215 -48.34 21.94 10.26
C PHE A 215 -48.57 20.72 9.35
N ASP A 216 -49.51 20.84 8.41
CA ASP A 216 -50.16 19.77 7.65
C ASP A 216 -49.43 19.31 6.36
N THR A 217 -49.51 17.98 6.09
CA THR A 217 -49.67 17.24 4.80
C THR A 217 -48.62 17.25 3.67
N PRO A 218 -48.68 16.28 2.69
CA PRO A 218 -49.45 15.03 2.64
C PRO A 218 -48.63 13.75 2.34
N GLU A 219 -49.25 12.62 2.66
CA GLU A 219 -48.93 11.27 2.20
C GLU A 219 -49.09 11.16 0.67
N ASP A 220 -48.21 10.40 0.01
CA ASP A 220 -48.64 9.58 -1.13
C ASP A 220 -47.92 8.23 -1.12
N SER A 221 -48.73 7.21 -1.36
CA SER A 221 -48.45 5.80 -1.15
C SER A 221 -47.89 5.16 -2.42
N GLY A 222 -46.90 4.30 -2.29
CA GLY A 222 -46.35 3.55 -3.42
C GLY A 222 -45.43 2.42 -2.98
N GLY A 223 -45.98 1.47 -2.21
CA GLY A 223 -45.27 0.24 -1.85
C GLY A 223 -45.05 -0.63 -3.10
N ILE A 224 -43.80 -0.74 -3.54
CA ILE A 224 -43.35 -1.79 -4.46
C ILE A 224 -42.50 -2.75 -3.64
N SER A 225 -43.02 -3.97 -3.44
CA SER A 225 -42.32 -5.10 -2.83
C SER A 225 -41.09 -5.45 -3.68
N LEU A 226 -39.91 -5.05 -3.22
CA LEU A 226 -38.60 -5.41 -3.81
C LEU A 226 -38.23 -6.89 -3.57
N ILE A 227 -39.06 -7.63 -2.85
CA ILE A 227 -38.83 -9.03 -2.45
C ILE A 227 -39.26 -10.00 -3.57
N ASP A 228 -40.28 -9.64 -4.36
CA ASP A 228 -40.79 -10.53 -5.42
C ASP A 228 -39.95 -10.49 -6.71
N GLU A 229 -39.24 -9.39 -6.98
CA GLU A 229 -38.48 -9.22 -8.23
C GLU A 229 -37.14 -9.99 -8.22
N ARG A 230 -36.55 -10.23 -7.03
CA ARG A 230 -35.33 -11.05 -6.89
C ARG A 230 -35.60 -12.55 -6.81
N ARG A 231 -36.82 -12.97 -6.46
CA ARG A 231 -37.21 -14.39 -6.41
C ARG A 231 -37.35 -14.98 -7.82
N ALA A 232 -37.87 -14.21 -8.78
CA ALA A 232 -38.04 -14.65 -10.17
C ALA A 232 -36.72 -14.82 -10.95
N ALA A 233 -35.65 -14.10 -10.56
CA ALA A 233 -34.35 -14.13 -11.24
C ALA A 233 -33.50 -15.38 -10.92
N LEU A 234 -33.82 -16.11 -9.85
CA LEU A 234 -33.09 -17.32 -9.43
C LEU A 234 -33.65 -18.62 -10.04
N GLU A 235 -34.86 -18.60 -10.63
CA GLU A 235 -35.51 -19.79 -11.19
C GLU A 235 -35.43 -19.91 -12.72
N THR A 236 -34.96 -18.89 -13.44
CA THR A 236 -34.87 -18.96 -14.92
C THR A 236 -33.46 -18.67 -15.42
N GLY A 237 -32.68 -19.73 -15.61
CA GLY A 237 -31.47 -19.68 -16.43
C GLY A 237 -31.82 -19.44 -17.90
N ARG A 238 -31.81 -18.18 -18.37
CA ARG A 238 -31.50 -17.81 -19.76
C ARG A 238 -31.36 -16.30 -19.96
N THR A 239 -30.34 -15.95 -20.73
CA THR A 239 -29.99 -14.63 -21.27
C THR A 239 -31.12 -13.96 -22.05
N SER A 240 -31.40 -12.67 -21.79
CA SER A 240 -31.94 -11.76 -22.81
C SER A 240 -31.49 -10.31 -22.62
N VAL A 241 -30.88 -9.80 -23.69
CA VAL A 241 -30.54 -8.40 -23.95
C VAL A 241 -31.81 -7.58 -24.14
N GLY A 242 -31.93 -6.41 -23.48
CA GLY A 242 -33.06 -5.50 -23.74
C GLY A 242 -33.15 -4.28 -22.83
N LYS A 243 -32.41 -3.22 -23.20
CA LYS A 243 -32.62 -1.78 -22.95
C LYS A 243 -33.66 -1.36 -21.88
N ASN A 244 -33.18 -0.71 -20.82
CA ASN A 244 -33.81 0.52 -20.33
C ASN A 244 -32.73 1.55 -19.99
N SER A 245 -32.78 2.65 -20.74
CA SER A 245 -31.89 3.80 -20.67
C SER A 245 -32.50 4.88 -19.78
N GLN A 246 -31.65 5.80 -19.33
CA GLN A 246 -31.94 7.06 -18.66
C GLN A 246 -32.16 7.01 -17.14
N LYS A 247 -31.07 6.77 -16.39
CA LYS A 247 -30.75 7.55 -15.17
C LYS A 247 -29.30 7.42 -14.63
N SER A 248 -28.31 6.97 -15.43
CA SER A 248 -26.92 6.77 -14.95
C SER A 248 -25.86 7.74 -15.48
N PHE A 249 -26.24 8.90 -16.04
CA PHE A 249 -25.29 9.72 -16.81
C PHE A 249 -24.48 10.76 -16.01
N GLU A 250 -24.74 10.94 -14.71
CA GLU A 250 -24.01 11.91 -13.87
C GLU A 250 -22.94 11.28 -12.99
N SER A 251 -23.13 10.04 -12.53
CA SER A 251 -22.17 9.31 -11.67
C SER A 251 -20.90 8.87 -12.41
N ASP A 252 -21.02 8.53 -13.71
CA ASP A 252 -19.88 8.10 -14.53
C ASP A 252 -18.99 9.27 -14.99
N ARG A 253 -19.54 10.49 -15.04
CA ARG A 253 -18.78 11.69 -15.45
C ARG A 253 -17.87 12.20 -14.35
N THR A 254 -18.22 12.01 -13.07
CA THR A 254 -17.39 12.42 -11.94
C THR A 254 -16.27 11.40 -11.67
N SER A 255 -16.52 10.11 -11.85
CA SER A 255 -15.49 9.06 -11.72
C SER A 255 -14.39 9.19 -12.80
N ARG A 256 -14.77 9.32 -14.08
CA ARG A 256 -13.79 9.50 -15.18
C ARG A 256 -12.97 10.79 -15.05
N ARG A 257 -13.59 11.88 -14.58
CA ARG A 257 -12.88 13.16 -14.35
C ARG A 257 -11.88 13.09 -13.18
N HIS A 258 -12.10 12.22 -12.21
CA HIS A 258 -11.16 12.00 -11.12
C HIS A 258 -9.97 11.16 -11.58
N ASP A 259 -10.21 10.10 -12.35
CA ASP A 259 -9.16 9.23 -12.89
C ASP A 259 -8.24 9.98 -13.87
N ASP A 260 -8.81 10.75 -14.80
CA ASP A 260 -8.04 11.55 -15.78
C ASP A 260 -7.19 12.64 -15.10
N ARG A 261 -7.67 13.22 -14.00
CA ARG A 261 -6.95 14.26 -13.26
C ARG A 261 -5.81 13.68 -12.42
N TYR A 262 -5.99 12.49 -11.84
CA TYR A 262 -4.94 11.82 -11.08
C TYR A 262 -3.83 11.29 -12.01
N GLU A 263 -4.19 10.68 -13.14
CA GLU A 263 -3.22 10.23 -14.16
C GLU A 263 -2.45 11.42 -14.78
N SER A 264 -3.12 12.54 -15.05
CA SER A 264 -2.47 13.76 -15.54
C SER A 264 -1.46 14.33 -14.53
N LEU A 265 -1.78 14.34 -13.23
CA LEU A 265 -0.88 14.82 -12.17
C LEU A 265 0.30 13.87 -11.93
N LEU A 266 0.08 12.54 -12.01
CA LEU A 266 1.15 11.54 -11.91
C LEU A 266 2.12 11.66 -13.09
N ASN A 267 1.64 11.81 -14.32
CA ASN A 267 2.51 11.97 -15.49
C ASN A 267 3.29 13.30 -15.43
N ARG A 268 2.66 14.41 -15.05
CA ARG A 268 3.34 15.72 -14.94
C ARG A 268 4.45 15.73 -13.88
N ASN A 269 4.26 15.02 -12.76
CA ASN A 269 5.27 14.92 -11.71
C ASN A 269 6.38 13.91 -12.06
N THR A 270 6.06 12.88 -12.84
CA THR A 270 7.03 11.89 -13.33
C THR A 270 7.93 12.51 -14.40
N GLU A 271 7.37 13.28 -15.34
CA GLU A 271 8.12 14.02 -16.36
C GLU A 271 9.03 15.10 -15.76
N LYS A 272 8.53 15.90 -14.80
CA LYS A 272 9.36 16.88 -14.08
C LYS A 272 10.50 16.21 -13.30
N SER A 273 10.21 15.11 -12.61
CA SER A 273 11.23 14.36 -11.86
C SER A 273 12.29 13.73 -12.79
N GLN A 274 11.90 13.25 -13.97
CA GLN A 274 12.84 12.68 -14.94
C GLN A 274 13.67 13.77 -15.64
N GLN A 275 13.07 14.93 -15.90
CA GLN A 275 13.75 16.07 -16.54
C GLN A 275 14.70 16.81 -15.60
N GLU A 276 14.37 16.93 -14.30
CA GLU A 276 15.27 17.46 -13.27
C GLU A 276 16.45 16.52 -13.02
N VAL A 277 16.22 15.20 -12.92
CA VAL A 277 17.29 14.20 -12.78
C VAL A 277 18.14 14.07 -14.05
N SER A 278 17.59 14.36 -15.24
CA SER A 278 18.38 14.37 -16.48
C SER A 278 19.23 15.64 -16.65
N ASN A 279 18.75 16.80 -16.19
CA ASN A 279 19.46 18.08 -16.33
C ASN A 279 20.55 18.31 -15.25
N GLU A 280 20.40 17.70 -14.08
CA GLU A 280 21.38 17.77 -12.98
C GLU A 280 22.57 16.81 -13.20
N TYR A 281 22.41 15.76 -14.02
CA TYR A 281 23.40 14.71 -14.23
C TYR A 281 23.80 14.51 -15.72
N ASP A 282 23.78 15.57 -16.53
CA ASP A 282 24.29 15.53 -17.91
C ASP A 282 25.83 15.45 -17.91
N ILE A 283 26.34 14.32 -18.40
CA ILE A 283 27.77 13.98 -18.47
C ILE A 283 28.53 15.00 -19.36
N ARG A 284 27.85 15.72 -20.26
CA ARG A 284 28.46 16.77 -21.08
C ARG A 284 28.81 18.04 -20.30
N LYS A 285 28.26 18.25 -19.10
CA LYS A 285 28.65 19.36 -18.21
C LYS A 285 29.90 19.05 -17.35
N PHE A 286 30.45 17.84 -17.44
CA PHE A 286 31.63 17.43 -16.67
C PHE A 286 32.94 18.08 -17.16
N GLN A 287 32.96 18.65 -18.37
CA GLN A 287 34.17 19.26 -18.96
C GLN A 287 34.47 20.70 -18.50
N MET A 288 33.54 21.39 -17.82
CA MET A 288 33.71 22.83 -17.49
C MET A 288 34.26 23.14 -16.08
N ASN A 289 34.60 22.15 -15.26
CA ASN A 289 35.14 22.39 -13.89
C ASN A 289 36.67 22.17 -13.76
N HIS A 290 37.43 22.39 -14.84
CA HIS A 290 38.89 22.30 -14.82
C HIS A 290 39.61 23.56 -14.28
N GLU A 291 38.91 24.64 -13.91
CA GLU A 291 39.54 25.91 -13.52
C GLU A 291 39.99 25.99 -12.04
N GLY A 292 39.82 24.93 -11.25
CA GLY A 292 40.19 24.91 -9.83
C GLY A 292 41.58 24.36 -9.49
N TRP A 293 42.41 23.99 -10.47
CA TRP A 293 43.69 23.32 -10.24
C TRP A 293 44.88 24.27 -10.51
N LYS A 294 45.15 25.14 -9.53
CA LYS A 294 46.47 25.72 -9.26
C LYS A 294 46.71 25.76 -7.76
#